data_AF-A0A950DAY0-F1
#
_entry.id   AF-A0A950DAY0-F1
#
_cell.length_a   1.000
_cell.length_b   1.000
_cell.length_c   1.000
_cell.angle_alpha   90.00
_cell.angle_beta   90.00
_cell.angle_gamma   90.00
#
_symmetry.space_group_name_H-M   'P 1'
#
loop_
_entity.id
_entity.type
_entity.pdbx_description
1 polymer ?
#
loop_
_entity_poly.entity_id
_entity_poly.type
_entity_poly.pdbx_seq_one_letter_code
_entity_poly.pdbx_strand_id
1 'polypeptide(L)'
;MAYTAPQLLSMSQEELDHLFSSSPPGDIPNGDAQGTAIICPGTRFSLAIASLVNIFGWQGKTFDAAHGTLRNRILAFGLNAIVAQVYKAQSWFDGKECIVLDYSQTSLVAEHIRDEIRQIGPGMYLGIVYWDKTRTINFALQFPIS
;
A
#
# COMPACT_ATOMS: atom_id res chain seq x y z
N MET A 1 11.39 -16.25 -5.51
CA MET A 1 10.52 -16.87 -4.49
C MET A 1 9.31 -15.97 -4.31
N ALA A 2 8.09 -16.52 -4.20
CA ALA A 2 6.91 -15.72 -3.90
C ALA A 2 6.87 -15.45 -2.39
N TYR A 3 6.94 -14.19 -1.98
CA TYR A 3 6.69 -13.81 -0.58
C TYR A 3 5.22 -13.98 -0.25
N THR A 4 4.91 -14.40 0.98
CA THR A 4 3.53 -14.49 1.47
C THR A 4 3.29 -13.46 2.57
N ALA A 5 2.03 -13.02 2.74
CA ALA A 5 1.68 -12.05 3.78
C ALA A 5 2.13 -12.48 5.20
N PRO A 6 2.01 -13.76 5.63
CA PRO A 6 2.53 -14.22 6.92
C PRO A 6 4.05 -14.10 7.05
N GLN A 7 4.81 -14.33 5.97
CA GLN A 7 6.27 -14.16 6.00
C GLN A 7 6.63 -12.69 6.22
N LEU A 8 5.97 -11.77 5.50
CA LEU A 8 6.22 -10.33 5.66
C LEU A 8 5.83 -9.83 7.05
N LEU A 9 4.78 -10.40 7.65
CA LEU A 9 4.38 -10.12 9.04
C LEU A 9 5.42 -10.57 10.08
N SER A 10 6.21 -11.59 9.77
CA SER A 10 7.28 -12.08 10.65
C SER A 10 8.61 -11.33 10.50
N MET A 11 8.73 -10.49 9.47
CA MET A 11 9.94 -9.71 9.22
C MET A 11 10.00 -8.48 10.14
N SER A 12 11.23 -8.12 10.52
CA SER A 12 11.53 -6.87 11.16
C SER A 12 11.36 -5.69 10.21
N GLN A 13 11.28 -4.48 10.77
CA GLN A 13 11.13 -3.28 9.97
C GLN A 13 12.30 -3.05 9.01
N GLU A 14 13.53 -3.36 9.45
CA GLU A 14 14.75 -3.23 8.65
C GLU A 14 14.77 -4.21 7.48
N GLU A 15 14.27 -5.44 7.68
CA GLU A 15 14.18 -6.43 6.62
C GLU A 15 13.15 -6.03 5.54
N LEU A 16 12.00 -5.48 5.95
CA LEU A 16 11.00 -4.94 5.02
C LEU A 16 11.56 -3.76 4.22
N ASP A 17 12.34 -2.90 4.87
CA ASP A 17 12.98 -1.74 4.25
C ASP A 17 14.03 -2.15 3.22
N HIS A 18 14.86 -3.12 3.58
CA HIS A 18 15.84 -3.69 2.68
C HIS A 18 15.14 -4.40 1.49
N LEU A 19 14.05 -5.13 1.75
CA LEU A 19 13.26 -5.78 0.72
C LEU A 19 12.63 -4.75 -0.23
N PHE A 20 12.02 -3.70 0.30
CA PHE A 20 11.43 -2.63 -0.50
C PHE A 20 12.50 -1.92 -1.35
N SER A 21 13.66 -1.59 -0.78
CA SER A 21 14.71 -0.88 -1.52
C SER A 21 15.40 -1.73 -2.58
N SER A 22 15.50 -3.04 -2.36
CA SER A 22 16.10 -3.98 -3.32
C SER A 22 15.12 -4.40 -4.43
N SER A 23 13.82 -4.16 -4.25
CA SER A 23 12.80 -4.56 -5.21
C SER A 23 12.61 -3.52 -6.32
N PRO A 24 12.30 -3.95 -7.56
CA PRO A 24 11.91 -3.03 -8.62
C PRO A 24 10.51 -2.46 -8.39
N PRO A 25 10.15 -1.32 -9.03
CA PRO A 25 8.77 -0.83 -9.04
C PRO A 25 7.78 -1.89 -9.55
N GLY A 26 8.17 -2.65 -10.56
CA GLY A 26 7.29 -3.57 -11.28
C GLY A 26 6.34 -2.85 -12.23
N ASP A 27 5.34 -3.59 -12.70
CA ASP A 27 4.25 -3.04 -13.50
C ASP A 27 3.09 -2.57 -12.62
N ILE A 28 2.30 -1.63 -13.13
CA ILE A 28 1.07 -1.22 -12.43
C ILE A 28 0.14 -2.42 -12.41
N PRO A 29 -0.21 -2.95 -11.23
CA PRO A 29 -1.03 -4.14 -11.17
C PRO A 29 -2.47 -3.82 -11.60
N ASN A 30 -3.19 -4.86 -12.01
CA ASN A 30 -4.56 -4.76 -12.49
C ASN A 30 -5.43 -5.84 -11.84
N GLY A 31 -6.68 -5.52 -11.52
CA GLY A 31 -7.63 -6.42 -10.89
C GLY A 31 -7.70 -6.33 -9.37
N ASP A 32 -8.36 -7.30 -8.76
CA ASP A 32 -8.63 -7.33 -7.32
C ASP A 32 -7.42 -7.81 -6.52
N ALA A 33 -6.98 -6.99 -5.57
CA ALA A 33 -5.89 -7.28 -4.65
C ALA A 33 -6.40 -7.49 -3.23
N GLN A 34 -5.82 -8.48 -2.56
CA GLN A 34 -5.94 -8.67 -1.12
C GLN A 34 -4.86 -7.86 -0.40
N GLY A 35 -5.29 -6.86 0.38
CA GLY A 35 -4.40 -6.04 1.21
C GLY A 35 -4.16 -6.65 2.59
N THR A 36 -2.94 -6.57 3.12
CA THR A 36 -2.59 -7.00 4.49
C THR A 36 -1.70 -5.96 5.18
N ALA A 37 -1.98 -5.64 6.45
CA ALA A 37 -1.25 -4.62 7.22
C ALA A 37 -0.08 -5.31 7.85
N ILE A 38 1.07 -4.71 7.69
CA ILE A 38 2.27 -5.15 8.37
C ILE A 38 2.57 -4.08 9.42
N ILE A 39 2.05 -4.31 10.63
CA ILE A 39 2.31 -3.49 11.81
C ILE A 39 3.45 -4.16 12.56
N CYS A 40 4.68 -3.64 12.40
CA CYS A 40 5.82 -4.18 13.12
C CYS A 40 5.68 -3.96 14.64
N PRO A 41 6.01 -4.96 15.49
CA PRO A 41 6.03 -4.79 16.93
C PRO A 41 6.99 -3.67 17.32
N GLY A 42 6.51 -2.66 18.07
CA GLY A 42 7.28 -1.48 18.47
C GLY A 42 6.93 -0.20 17.70
N THR A 43 6.14 -0.30 16.63
CA THR A 43 5.54 0.88 16.00
C THR A 43 4.62 1.55 17.01
N ARG A 44 4.87 2.82 17.35
CA ARG A 44 4.00 3.56 18.27
C ARG A 44 2.60 3.63 17.66
N PHE A 45 1.65 2.96 18.30
CA PHE A 45 0.24 3.00 17.92
C PHE A 45 -0.23 4.46 17.97
N SER A 46 -0.29 5.11 16.80
CA SER A 46 -0.71 6.50 16.67
C SER A 46 -2.15 6.56 16.18
N LEU A 47 -2.79 7.71 16.39
CA LEU A 47 -4.12 7.99 15.82
C LEU A 47 -4.12 7.82 14.29
N ALA A 48 -3.00 8.12 13.62
CA ALA A 48 -2.84 7.88 12.19
C ALA A 48 -2.98 6.39 11.87
N ILE A 49 -2.31 5.49 12.59
CA ILE A 49 -2.42 4.03 12.36
C ILE A 49 -3.84 3.53 12.62
N ALA A 50 -4.49 4.00 13.70
CA ALA A 50 -5.87 3.62 14.00
C ALA A 50 -6.84 4.11 12.90
N SER A 51 -6.67 5.35 12.44
CA SER A 51 -7.41 5.91 11.31
C SER A 51 -7.12 5.14 10.03
N LEU A 52 -5.88 4.76 9.76
CA LEU A 52 -5.52 3.94 8.61
C LEU A 52 -6.22 2.58 8.70
N VAL A 53 -6.19 1.86 9.81
CA VAL A 53 -6.89 0.57 9.93
C VAL A 53 -8.41 0.71 9.72
N ASN A 54 -9.01 1.80 10.20
CA ASN A 54 -10.44 2.07 10.01
C ASN A 54 -10.79 2.50 8.57
N ILE A 55 -10.01 3.43 7.99
CA ILE A 55 -10.16 3.92 6.62
C ILE A 55 -9.87 2.79 5.65
N PHE A 56 -8.82 2.01 5.89
CA PHE A 56 -8.43 0.84 5.12
C PHE A 56 -9.03 -0.43 5.69
N GLY A 57 -10.28 -0.41 6.16
CA GLY A 57 -11.04 -1.63 6.46
C GLY A 57 -11.09 -2.54 5.22
N TRP A 58 -10.03 -3.33 5.03
CA TRP A 58 -9.66 -3.92 3.75
C TRP A 58 -10.66 -4.98 3.34
N GLN A 59 -11.62 -4.60 2.53
CA GLN A 59 -12.49 -5.56 1.86
C GLN A 59 -12.06 -5.86 0.42
N GLY A 60 -11.00 -5.22 -0.06
CA GLY A 60 -10.42 -5.44 -1.38
C GLY A 60 -10.01 -4.12 -2.03
N LYS A 61 -8.86 -4.12 -2.71
CA LYS A 61 -8.38 -3.01 -3.54
C LYS A 61 -8.50 -3.43 -5.00
N THR A 62 -9.37 -2.80 -5.78
CA THR A 62 -9.45 -3.06 -7.22
C THR A 62 -8.56 -2.06 -7.94
N PHE A 63 -7.54 -2.55 -8.63
CA PHE A 63 -6.66 -1.74 -9.45
C PHE A 63 -7.18 -1.73 -10.90
N ASP A 64 -7.17 -0.55 -11.51
CA ASP A 64 -7.46 -0.34 -12.91
C ASP A 64 -6.21 0.27 -13.57
N ALA A 65 -5.38 -0.60 -14.14
CA ALA A 65 -4.16 -0.18 -14.82
C ALA A 65 -4.43 0.61 -16.11
N ALA A 66 -5.60 0.45 -16.74
CA ALA A 66 -5.95 1.15 -17.98
C ALA A 66 -6.22 2.63 -17.72
N HIS A 67 -6.86 2.95 -16.59
CA HIS A 67 -7.15 4.32 -16.17
C HIS A 67 -6.12 4.89 -15.18
N GLY A 68 -5.18 4.07 -14.69
CA GLY A 68 -4.23 4.47 -13.66
C GLY A 68 -4.95 4.84 -12.36
N THR A 69 -5.98 4.09 -11.99
CA THR A 69 -6.76 4.36 -10.77
C THR A 69 -6.88 3.12 -9.90
N LEU A 70 -7.00 3.34 -8.60
CA LEU A 70 -7.27 2.30 -7.62
C LEU A 70 -8.55 2.63 -6.89
N ARG A 71 -9.41 1.64 -6.72
CA ARG A 71 -10.61 1.74 -5.90
C ARG A 71 -10.45 0.86 -4.66
N ASN A 72 -10.32 1.49 -3.50
CA ASN A 72 -10.36 0.78 -2.23
C ASN A 72 -11.82 0.66 -1.78
N ARG A 73 -12.32 -0.57 -1.67
CA ARG A 73 -13.68 -0.82 -1.18
C ARG A 73 -13.65 -0.90 0.34
N ILE A 74 -14.24 0.09 0.99
CA ILE A 74 -14.28 0.21 2.44
C ILE A 74 -15.75 0.25 2.88
N LEU A 75 -16.14 -0.61 3.83
CA LEU A 75 -17.51 -0.62 4.36
C LEU A 75 -17.70 0.36 5.53
N ALA A 76 -16.62 0.92 6.08
CA ALA A 76 -16.71 1.89 7.15
C ALA A 76 -17.31 3.20 6.61
N PHE A 77 -18.47 3.60 7.16
CA PHE A 77 -19.17 4.86 6.88
C PHE A 77 -19.86 5.04 5.51
N GLY A 78 -20.28 3.97 4.82
CA GLY A 78 -21.16 4.10 3.64
C GLY A 78 -20.56 4.84 2.43
N LEU A 79 -19.24 5.06 2.43
CA LEU A 79 -18.47 5.64 1.33
C LEU A 79 -18.06 4.51 0.37
N ASN A 80 -18.73 4.44 -0.78
CA ASN A 80 -18.73 3.25 -1.64
C ASN A 80 -17.43 2.97 -2.44
N ALA A 81 -16.41 3.84 -2.43
CA ALA A 81 -15.07 3.53 -2.94
C ALA A 81 -14.15 4.74 -2.73
N ILE A 82 -12.96 4.55 -2.18
CA ILE A 82 -11.90 5.56 -2.20
C ILE A 82 -11.11 5.40 -3.51
N VAL A 83 -11.01 6.47 -4.32
CA VAL A 83 -10.34 6.46 -5.63
C VAL A 83 -8.94 7.08 -5.53
N ALA A 84 -7.90 6.27 -5.60
CA ALA A 84 -6.52 6.74 -5.69
C ALA A 84 -6.08 6.83 -7.17
N GLN A 85 -5.20 7.76 -7.48
CA GLN A 85 -4.44 7.73 -8.72
C GLN A 85 -3.22 6.83 -8.57
N VAL A 86 -2.89 6.08 -9.60
CA VAL A 86 -1.79 5.13 -9.63
C VAL A 86 -0.83 5.52 -10.73
N TYR A 87 0.39 5.89 -10.36
CA TYR A 87 1.41 6.31 -11.31
C TYR A 87 2.81 5.96 -10.80
N LYS A 88 3.79 5.87 -11.71
CA LYS A 88 5.19 5.66 -11.34
C LYS A 88 5.84 7.00 -10.99
N ALA A 89 6.52 7.07 -9.86
CA ALA A 89 7.29 8.24 -9.46
C ALA A 89 8.47 7.84 -8.56
N GLN A 90 9.28 8.82 -8.15
CA GLN A 90 10.35 8.57 -7.18
C GLN A 90 9.77 8.34 -5.78
N SER A 91 10.29 7.32 -5.11
CA SER A 91 9.97 6.98 -3.73
C SER A 91 10.52 8.01 -2.78
N TRP A 92 9.73 8.38 -1.77
CA TRP A 92 10.21 9.19 -0.64
C TRP A 92 11.13 8.40 0.28
N PHE A 93 11.15 7.08 0.20
CA PHE A 93 11.98 6.23 1.03
C PHE A 93 13.45 6.23 0.58
N ASP A 94 13.72 5.88 -0.68
CA ASP A 94 15.07 5.67 -1.20
C ASP A 94 15.37 6.43 -2.50
N GLY A 95 14.44 7.26 -2.98
CA GLY A 95 14.58 8.04 -4.21
C GLY A 95 14.50 7.22 -5.50
N LYS A 96 14.34 5.88 -5.44
CA LYS A 96 14.21 5.05 -6.64
C LYS A 96 12.76 5.01 -7.13
N GLU A 97 12.56 4.57 -8.36
CA GLU A 97 11.22 4.44 -8.94
C GLU A 97 10.34 3.48 -8.12
N CYS A 98 9.12 3.91 -7.83
CA CYS A 98 8.06 3.13 -7.19
C CYS A 98 6.71 3.46 -7.83
N ILE A 99 5.71 2.63 -7.56
CA ILE A 99 4.33 2.93 -7.93
C ILE A 99 3.70 3.67 -6.75
N VAL A 100 3.21 4.87 -7.01
CA VAL A 100 2.54 5.72 -6.02
C VAL A 100 1.05 5.52 -6.14
N LEU A 101 0.38 5.34 -5.00
CA LEU A 101 -1.07 5.42 -4.86
C LEU A 101 -1.39 6.74 -4.14
N ASP A 102 -1.90 7.69 -4.90
CA ASP A 102 -2.17 9.05 -4.45
C ASP A 102 -3.66 9.19 -4.15
N TYR A 103 -3.97 9.33 -2.85
CA TYR A 103 -5.34 9.42 -2.35
C TYR A 103 -5.86 10.85 -2.21
N SER A 104 -5.07 11.84 -2.65
CA SER A 104 -5.39 13.25 -2.43
C SER A 104 -6.67 13.75 -3.07
N GLN A 105 -7.11 13.06 -4.11
CA GLN A 105 -8.32 13.43 -4.84
C GLN A 105 -9.60 12.87 -4.20
N THR A 106 -9.53 12.01 -3.16
CA THR A 106 -10.73 11.39 -2.61
C THR A 106 -11.37 12.17 -1.45
N SER A 107 -10.59 12.67 -0.48
CA SER A 107 -11.13 13.26 0.75
C SER A 107 -10.07 14.09 1.47
N LEU A 108 -10.50 15.09 2.26
CA LEU A 108 -9.64 15.94 3.10
C LEU A 108 -8.72 15.12 4.04
N VAL A 109 -9.18 13.96 4.50
CA VAL A 109 -8.36 13.07 5.34
C VAL A 109 -7.39 12.22 4.51
N ALA A 110 -7.78 11.88 3.29
CA ALA A 110 -7.00 11.03 2.38
C ALA A 110 -5.95 11.84 1.59
N GLU A 111 -6.07 13.17 1.55
CA GLU A 111 -5.05 14.12 1.07
C GLU A 111 -3.71 13.99 1.75
N HIS A 112 -3.72 13.61 3.01
CA HIS A 112 -2.49 13.41 3.76
C HIS A 112 -1.86 12.03 3.50
N ILE A 113 -2.55 11.13 2.80
CA ILE A 113 -2.15 9.74 2.60
C ILE A 113 -1.52 9.54 1.23
N ARG A 114 -0.28 9.04 1.23
CA ARG A 114 0.43 8.60 0.05
C ARG A 114 0.95 7.19 0.30
N ASP A 115 0.54 6.25 -0.52
CA ASP A 115 1.11 4.91 -0.47
C ASP A 115 2.14 4.74 -1.58
N GLU A 116 3.21 4.02 -1.29
CA GLU A 116 4.22 3.66 -2.27
C GLU A 116 4.35 2.15 -2.30
N ILE A 117 4.28 1.53 -3.47
CA ILE A 117 4.36 0.07 -3.64
C ILE A 117 5.47 -0.32 -4.61
N ARG A 118 6.02 -1.50 -4.38
CA ARG A 118 7.02 -2.16 -5.23
C ARG A 118 6.76 -3.64 -5.34
N GLN A 119 7.12 -4.20 -6.48
CA GLN A 119 6.92 -5.61 -6.75
C GLN A 119 8.01 -6.45 -6.10
N ILE A 120 7.63 -7.23 -5.10
CA ILE A 120 8.54 -8.16 -4.40
C ILE A 120 8.47 -9.58 -4.97
N GLY A 121 7.46 -9.86 -5.80
CA GLY A 121 7.30 -11.17 -6.46
C GLY A 121 6.12 -11.20 -7.44
N PRO A 122 5.89 -12.35 -8.10
CA PRO A 122 4.74 -12.54 -8.98
C PRO A 122 3.42 -12.31 -8.23
N GLY A 123 2.63 -11.32 -8.65
CA GLY A 123 1.38 -10.95 -7.99
C GLY A 123 1.54 -10.41 -6.56
N MET A 124 2.75 -10.08 -6.11
CA MET A 124 3.00 -9.64 -4.73
C MET A 124 3.72 -8.29 -4.71
N TYR A 125 3.13 -7.34 -4.00
CA TYR A 125 3.67 -6.01 -3.81
C TYR A 125 3.83 -5.70 -2.33
N LEU A 126 4.95 -5.08 -1.98
CA LEU A 126 5.18 -4.49 -0.67
C LEU A 126 4.98 -2.99 -0.77
N GLY A 127 4.26 -2.44 0.20
CA GLY A 127 3.93 -1.04 0.27
C GLY A 127 4.33 -0.38 1.58
N ILE A 128 4.55 0.93 1.49
CA ILE A 128 4.80 1.83 2.62
C ILE A 128 3.71 2.89 2.60
N VAL A 129 3.08 3.12 3.75
CA VAL A 129 2.07 4.17 3.93
C VAL A 129 2.74 5.41 4.52
N TYR A 130 2.58 6.54 3.85
CA TYR A 130 2.96 7.86 4.33
C TYR A 130 1.72 8.65 4.73
N TRP A 131 1.81 9.28 5.91
CA TRP A 131 0.86 10.29 6.38
C TRP A 131 1.62 11.60 6.56
N ASP A 132 1.29 12.65 5.80
CA ASP A 132 1.99 13.94 5.87
C ASP A 132 3.52 13.82 5.77
N LYS A 133 4.01 12.99 4.81
CA LYS A 133 5.44 12.66 4.64
C LYS A 133 6.08 11.89 5.80
N THR A 134 5.32 11.59 6.85
CA THR A 134 5.75 10.74 7.94
C THR A 134 5.41 9.30 7.58
N ARG A 135 6.42 8.43 7.59
CA ARG A 135 6.22 7.01 7.38
C ARG A 135 5.44 6.40 8.57
N THR A 136 4.41 5.62 8.27
CA THR A 136 3.51 5.06 9.29
C THR A 136 3.67 3.54 9.41
N ILE A 137 3.16 2.78 8.45
CA ILE A 137 3.16 1.32 8.45
C ILE A 137 3.51 0.77 7.07
N ASN A 138 3.82 -0.52 7.03
CA ASN A 138 3.94 -1.26 5.79
C ASN A 138 2.64 -2.03 5.50
N PHE A 139 2.44 -2.40 4.25
CA PHE A 139 1.36 -3.28 3.85
C PHE A 139 1.79 -4.17 2.69
N ALA A 140 1.15 -5.31 2.52
CA ALA A 140 1.31 -6.17 1.37
C ALA A 140 0.05 -6.14 0.51
N LEU A 141 0.22 -6.27 -0.80
CA LEU A 141 -0.86 -6.53 -1.75
C LEU A 141 -0.58 -7.83 -2.46
N GLN A 142 -1.55 -8.74 -2.39
CA GLN A 142 -1.53 -10.00 -3.09
C GLN A 142 -2.60 -9.99 -4.18
N PHE A 143 -2.19 -10.21 -5.42
CA PHE A 143 -3.07 -10.37 -6.56
C PHE A 143 -3.22 -11.87 -6.87
N PRO A 144 -4.43 -12.34 -7.22
CA PRO A 144 -4.63 -13.71 -7.67
C PRO A 144 -3.85 -13.90 -8.99
N ILE A 145 -2.89 -14.82 -8.97
CA ILE A 145 -2.15 -15.21 -10.16
C ILE A 145 -3.08 -16.15 -10.95
N SER A 146 -3.60 -15.69 -12.08
CA SER A 146 -4.41 -16.52 -13.00
C SER A 146 -3.52 -17.34 -13.92
#